data_AF-A0A4Q3VW83-F1
#
_entry.id   AF-A0A4Q3VW83-F1
#
_cell.length_a   1.000
_cell.length_b   1.000
_cell.length_c   1.000
_cell.angle_alpha   90.00
_cell.angle_beta   90.00
_cell.angle_gamma   90.00
#
_symmetry.space_group_name_H-M   'P 1'
#
loop_
_entity.id
_entity.type
_entity.pdbx_description
1 polymer ?
#
loop_
_entity_poly.entity_id
_entity_poly.type
_entity_poly.pdbx_seq_one_letter_code
_entity_poly.pdbx_strand_id
1 'polypeptide(L)' 'MAFADDLELGSSLRRLRGARGWKLEEASFRSGVSISALSTWETGIRRPRADALGRLLDLLEAEPREKARLLQLVDPLSS' A
#
# COMPACT_ATOMS: atom_id res chain seq x y z
N MET A 1 11.89 14.55 4.13
CA MET A 1 11.73 13.13 4.53
C MET A 1 10.43 12.54 3.99
N ALA A 2 9.27 13.15 4.22
CA ALA A 2 7.96 12.63 3.79
C ALA A 2 7.89 12.09 2.34
N PHE A 3 8.37 12.84 1.34
CA PHE A 3 8.31 12.39 -0.06
C PHE A 3 9.07 11.07 -0.34
N ALA A 4 10.15 10.79 0.40
CA ALA A 4 10.90 9.54 0.24
C ALA A 4 10.07 8.36 0.78
N ASP A 5 9.42 8.55 1.92
CA ASP A 5 8.53 7.55 2.54
C ASP A 5 7.32 7.25 1.64
N ASP A 6 6.77 8.27 0.97
CA ASP A 6 5.68 8.13 -0.01
C ASP A 6 6.06 7.24 -1.19
N LEU A 7 7.23 7.49 -1.76
CA LEU A 7 7.74 6.71 -2.89
C LEU A 7 8.09 5.28 -2.47
N GLU A 8 8.64 5.11 -1.27
CA GLU A 8 8.94 3.79 -0.73
C GLU A 8 7.65 2.97 -0.51
N LEU A 9 6.63 3.58 0.10
CA LEU A 9 5.32 2.96 0.27
C LEU A 9 4.72 2.56 -1.07
N GLY A 10 4.67 3.49 -2.02
CA GLY A 10 4.05 3.27 -3.32
C GLY A 10 4.75 2.18 -4.14
N SER A 11 6.08 2.21 -4.19
CA SER A 11 6.86 1.18 -4.88
C SER A 11 6.71 -0.21 -4.24
N SER A 12 6.61 -0.29 -2.90
CA SER A 12 6.38 -1.53 -2.18
C SER A 12 4.99 -2.11 -2.48
N LEU A 13 3.94 -1.28 -2.48
CA LEU A 13 2.58 -1.70 -2.85
C LEU A 13 2.54 -2.25 -4.28
N ARG A 14 3.16 -1.54 -5.22
CA ARG A 14 3.25 -1.98 -6.63
C ARG A 14 3.98 -3.31 -6.76
N ARG A 15 5.07 -3.50 -6.02
CA ARG A 15 5.85 -4.76 -6.00
C ARG A 15 5.01 -5.92 -5.46
N LEU A 16 4.34 -5.73 -4.33
CA LEU A 16 3.47 -6.73 -3.72
C LEU A 16 2.30 -7.11 -4.63
N ARG A 17 1.64 -6.12 -5.26
CA ARG A 17 0.60 -6.36 -6.27
C ARG A 17 1.14 -7.14 -7.47
N GLY A 18 2.33 -6.77 -7.96
CA GLY A 18 3.01 -7.46 -9.05
C GLY A 18 3.33 -8.92 -8.72
N ALA A 19 3.75 -9.21 -7.49
CA ALA A 19 4.02 -10.57 -7.02
C ALA A 19 2.74 -11.45 -7.00
N ARG A 20 1.56 -10.84 -6.86
CA ARG A 20 0.25 -11.52 -7.01
C ARG A 20 -0.16 -11.76 -8.47
N GLY A 21 0.58 -11.19 -9.43
CA GLY A 21 0.18 -11.18 -10.84
C GLY A 21 -1.05 -10.29 -11.11
N TRP A 22 -1.41 -9.41 -10.20
CA TRP A 22 -2.61 -8.60 -10.31
C TRP A 22 -2.36 -7.29 -11.04
N LYS A 23 -3.31 -6.90 -11.90
CA LYS A 23 -3.42 -5.53 -12.41
C LYS A 23 -4.11 -4.64 -11.36
N LEU A 24 -4.12 -3.32 -11.58
CA LEU A 24 -4.79 -2.39 -10.66
C LEU A 24 -6.29 -2.65 -10.57
N GLU A 25 -6.92 -3.05 -11.67
CA GLU A 25 -8.34 -3.40 -11.76
C GLU A 25 -8.67 -4.61 -10.87
N GLU A 26 -7.81 -5.63 -10.89
CA GLU A 26 -7.99 -6.84 -10.08
C GLU A 26 -7.80 -6.54 -8.58
N ALA A 27 -6.76 -5.78 -8.24
CA ALA A 27 -6.53 -5.34 -6.87
C ALA A 27 -7.68 -4.45 -6.36
N SER A 28 -8.23 -3.59 -7.23
CA SER A 28 -9.38 -2.73 -6.93
C SER A 28 -10.63 -3.57 -6.63
N PHE A 29 -10.95 -4.53 -7.51
CA PHE A 29 -12.08 -5.43 -7.33
C PHE A 29 -11.98 -6.21 -6.01
N ARG A 30 -10.80 -6.75 -5.68
CA ARG A 30 -10.59 -7.55 -4.47
C ARG A 30 -10.56 -6.75 -3.17
N SER A 31 -10.00 -5.53 -3.21
CA SER A 31 -9.85 -4.69 -2.02
C SER A 31 -11.05 -3.78 -1.74
N GLY A 32 -11.90 -3.53 -2.75
CA GLY A 32 -12.93 -2.49 -2.71
C GLY A 32 -12.38 -1.06 -2.78
N VAL A 33 -11.07 -0.88 -2.94
CA VAL A 33 -10.43 0.43 -3.15
C VAL A 33 -10.53 0.78 -4.63
N SER A 34 -10.81 2.03 -4.97
CA SER A 34 -10.87 2.45 -6.37
C SER A 34 -9.51 2.34 -7.07
N ILE A 35 -9.52 2.02 -8.37
CA ILE A 35 -8.31 1.99 -9.22
C ILE A 35 -7.50 3.29 -9.10
N SER A 36 -8.19 4.44 -9.13
CA SER A 36 -7.55 5.74 -9.02
C SER A 36 -6.84 5.94 -7.68
N ALA A 37 -7.44 5.49 -6.58
CA ALA A 37 -6.80 5.55 -5.25
C ALA A 37 -5.55 4.66 -5.21
N LEU A 38 -5.66 3.40 -5.64
CA LEU A 38 -4.52 2.48 -5.73
C LEU A 38 -3.38 3.06 -6.58
N SER A 39 -3.71 3.65 -7.74
CA SER A 39 -2.73 4.30 -8.61
C SER A 39 -2.02 5.46 -7.90
N THR A 40 -2.77 6.34 -7.21
CA THR A 40 -2.16 7.46 -6.46
C THR A 40 -1.33 6.99 -5.26
N TRP A 41 -1.66 5.85 -4.66
CA TRP A 41 -0.87 5.26 -3.58
C TRP A 41 0.43 4.66 -4.12
N GLU A 42 0.36 3.89 -5.20
CA GLU A 42 1.54 3.27 -5.82
C GLU A 42 2.53 4.28 -6.42
N THR A 43 2.07 5.49 -6.70
CA THR A 43 2.89 6.59 -7.23
C THR A 43 3.34 7.58 -6.16
N GLY A 44 2.94 7.38 -4.90
CA GLY A 44 3.28 8.29 -3.79
C GLY A 44 2.57 9.65 -3.87
N ILE A 45 1.58 9.82 -4.76
CA ILE A 45 0.80 11.08 -4.89
C ILE A 45 -0.12 11.26 -3.68
N ARG A 46 -0.66 10.18 -3.13
CA ARG A 46 -1.50 10.19 -1.92
C ARG A 46 -1.13 9.04 -1.00
N ARG A 47 -1.28 9.25 0.31
CA ARG A 47 -1.19 8.18 1.29
C ARG A 47 -2.56 7.54 1.56
N PRO A 48 -2.62 6.21 1.70
CA PRO A 48 -3.77 5.55 2.34
C PRO A 48 -3.83 5.90 3.83
N ARG A 49 -5.01 5.74 4.43
CA ARG A 49 -5.14 5.66 5.89
C ARG A 49 -4.57 4.33 6.39
N ALA A 50 -4.11 4.29 7.64
CA ALA A 50 -3.49 3.10 8.23
C ALA A 50 -4.39 1.85 8.18
N ASP A 51 -5.69 2.00 8.41
CA ASP A 51 -6.68 0.91 8.33
C ASP A 51 -6.84 0.38 6.90
N ALA A 52 -6.95 1.27 5.92
CA ALA A 52 -7.06 0.91 4.50
C ALA A 52 -5.76 0.25 4.00
N LEU A 53 -4.60 0.77 4.43
CA LEU A 53 -3.30 0.18 4.12
C LEU A 53 -3.17 -1.22 4.72
N GLY A 54 -3.52 -1.39 5.99
CA GLY A 54 -3.45 -2.69 6.67
C GLY A 54 -4.24 -3.76 5.94
N ARG A 55 -5.49 -3.46 5.55
CA ARG A 55 -6.34 -4.38 4.79
C ARG A 55 -5.77 -4.71 3.41
N LEU A 56 -5.23 -3.71 2.70
CA LEU A 56 -4.62 -3.94 1.40
C LEU A 56 -3.37 -4.83 1.53
N LEU A 57 -2.53 -4.61 2.54
CA LEU A 57 -1.33 -5.42 2.78
C LEU A 57 -1.67 -6.86 3.16
N ASP A 58 -2.74 -7.08 3.92
CA ASP A 58 -3.25 -8.43 4.19
C ASP A 58 -3.73 -9.12 2.92
N LEU A 59 -4.48 -8.42 2.08
CA LEU A 59 -4.96 -8.95 0.79
C LEU A 59 -3.80 -9.26 -0.18
N LEU A 60 -2.75 -8.46 -0.15
CA LEU A 60 -1.53 -8.68 -0.91
C LEU A 60 -0.59 -9.72 -0.26
N GLU A 61 -1.00 -10.28 0.89
CA GLU A 61 -0.24 -11.15 1.80
C GLU A 61 1.22 -10.68 1.93
N ALA A 62 1.38 -9.43 2.36
CA ALA A 62 2.67 -8.89 2.74
C ALA A 62 3.20 -9.62 3.98
N GLU A 63 4.51 -9.90 3.99
CA GLU A 63 5.17 -10.51 5.15
C GLU A 63 4.96 -9.65 6.42
N PRO A 64 4.76 -10.24 7.62
CA PRO A 64 4.41 -9.48 8.82
C PRO A 64 5.39 -8.35 9.16
N ARG A 65 6.69 -8.57 8.94
CA ARG A 65 7.72 -7.55 9.17
C ARG A 65 7.63 -6.39 8.18
N GLU A 66 7.38 -6.70 6.91
CA GLU A 66 7.20 -5.69 5.88
C GLU A 66 5.90 -4.90 6.13
N LYS A 67 4.81 -5.58 6.48
CA LYS A 67 3.55 -4.94 6.84
C LYS A 67 3.72 -3.93 7.97
N ALA A 68 4.39 -4.32 9.06
CA ALA A 68 4.65 -3.42 10.19
C ALA A 68 5.45 -2.18 9.78
N ARG A 69 6.51 -2.37 8.99
CA ARG A 69 7.34 -1.27 8.46
C ARG A 69 6.52 -0.30 7.62
N LEU A 70 5.70 -0.81 6.68
CA LEU A 70 4.89 0.03 5.79
C LEU A 70 3.79 0.79 6.55
N LEU A 71 3.22 0.21 7.61
CA LEU A 71 2.25 0.89 8.46
C LEU A 71 2.88 2.06 9.25
N GLN A 72 4.12 1.92 9.72
CA GLN A 72 4.84 3.00 10.40
C GLN A 72 5.11 4.20 9.48
N LEU A 73 5.17 4.00 8.16
CA LEU A 73 5.33 5.10 7.21
C LEU A 73 4.07 5.98 7.14
N VAL A 74 2.88 5.44 7.36
CA VAL A 74 1.61 6.21 7.29
C VAL A 74 1.11 6.66 8.66
N ASP A 75 1.52 5.99 9.73
CA ASP A 75 1.21 6.35 11.11
C ASP A 75 2.44 6.20 12.02
N PRO A 76 3.30 7.24 12.09
CA PRO A 76 4.54 7.18 12.88
C PRO A 76 4.32 7.28 14.40
N LEU A 77 3.08 7.47 14.88
CA LEU A 77 2.77 7.66 16.31
C LEU A 77 2.24 6.39 17.00
N SER A 78 2.03 5.30 16.26
CA SER A 78 1.64 4.00 16.81
C SER A 78 2.89 3.18 17.22
N SER A 79 3.63 3.66 18.24
CA SER A 79 4.69 2.92 18.94
C SER A 79 4.31 2.62 20.38
#